data_AF-A0AAD8ZS14-F1
#
_entry.id   AF-A0AAD8ZS14-F1
#
_cell.length_a   1.000
_cell.length_b   1.000
_cell.length_c   1.000
_cell.angle_alpha   90.00
_cell.angle_beta   90.00
_cell.angle_gamma   90.00
#
_symmetry.space_group_name_H-M   'P 1'
#
loop_
_entity.id
_entity.type
_entity.pdbx_description
1 polymer ?
#
loop_
_entity_poly.entity_id
_entity_poly.type
_entity_poly.pdbx_seq_one_letter_code
_entity_poly.pdbx_strand_id
1 'polypeptide(L)'
;MQPNTEQGKVMHKSIISDFVLIIWLAKRAQQYLYFLRKLREAHLPSPILTTFYRGTIESILSSCITTWFGNCTAFDRKTLQRIVRTAEKIIGVSLFSITNIYTTRHIRKTTSIVKDPTHPSHELFTLLPSGRRYRSIWSRTSRLCNSFFPEAIRLLSSG
;
A
#
# COMPACT_ATOMS: atom_id res chain seq x y z
N MET A 1 -0.86 -0.98 -41.27
CA MET A 1 -1.79 -0.77 -40.15
C MET A 1 -1.36 -1.66 -38.98
N GLN A 2 -0.45 -1.17 -38.14
CA GLN A 2 -0.06 -1.84 -36.89
C GLN A 2 0.24 -0.75 -35.86
N PRO A 3 -0.47 -0.74 -34.72
CA PRO A 3 0.21 -0.44 -33.47
C PRO A 3 -0.36 -1.30 -32.33
N ASN A 4 0.31 -2.40 -31.97
CA ASN A 4 0.01 -3.17 -30.75
C ASN A 4 1.27 -3.60 -29.97
N THR A 5 2.46 -3.12 -30.35
CA THR A 5 3.73 -3.65 -29.82
C THR A 5 4.27 -2.87 -28.62
N GLU A 6 3.85 -1.62 -28.41
CA GLU A 6 4.34 -0.80 -27.30
C GLU A 6 3.61 -1.06 -25.98
N GLN A 7 2.29 -1.30 -26.01
CA GLN A 7 1.52 -1.62 -24.80
C GLN A 7 2.00 -2.92 -24.15
N GLY A 8 2.37 -3.94 -24.95
CA GLY A 8 2.92 -5.20 -24.45
C GLY A 8 4.29 -5.06 -23.75
N LYS A 9 5.17 -4.16 -24.23
CA LYS A 9 6.47 -3.87 -23.60
C LYS A 9 6.33 -3.06 -22.31
N VAL A 10 5.38 -2.14 -22.24
CA VAL A 10 5.08 -1.37 -21.01
C VAL A 10 4.47 -2.28 -19.93
N MET A 11 3.64 -3.25 -20.33
CA MET A 11 3.00 -4.22 -19.43
C MET A 11 4.01 -5.18 -18.77
N HIS A 12 4.96 -5.72 -19.54
CA HIS A 12 6.02 -6.58 -18.99
C HIS A 12 6.94 -5.81 -18.02
N LYS A 13 7.27 -4.55 -18.34
CA LYS A 13 8.05 -3.68 -17.46
C LYS A 13 7.32 -3.33 -16.16
N SER A 14 6.01 -3.09 -16.20
CA SER A 14 5.21 -2.74 -15.01
C SER A 14 5.04 -3.94 -14.06
N ILE A 15 4.80 -5.15 -14.58
CA ILE A 15 4.63 -6.37 -13.78
C ILE A 15 5.97 -6.80 -13.16
N ILE A 16 7.07 -6.71 -13.92
CA ILE A 16 8.42 -6.95 -13.39
C ILE A 16 8.75 -5.91 -12.32
N SER A 17 8.41 -4.63 -12.53
CA SER A 17 8.65 -3.57 -11.55
C SER A 17 7.93 -3.83 -10.23
N ASP A 18 6.66 -4.22 -10.27
CA ASP A 18 5.86 -4.49 -9.05
C ASP A 18 6.36 -5.74 -8.32
N PHE A 19 6.71 -6.81 -9.05
CA PHE A 19 7.25 -8.04 -8.45
C PHE A 19 8.65 -7.85 -7.87
N VAL A 20 9.54 -7.15 -8.60
CA VAL A 20 10.89 -6.79 -8.13
C VAL A 20 10.80 -5.86 -6.93
N LEU A 21 9.85 -4.92 -6.91
CA LEU A 21 9.62 -4.03 -5.77
C LEU A 21 9.21 -4.81 -4.52
N ILE A 22 8.27 -5.75 -4.63
CA ILE A 22 7.82 -6.58 -3.48
C ILE A 22 8.98 -7.44 -2.94
N ILE A 23 9.76 -8.07 -3.81
CA ILE A 23 10.93 -8.85 -3.41
C ILE A 23 11.96 -7.96 -2.72
N TRP A 24 12.24 -6.79 -3.28
CA TRP A 24 13.16 -5.82 -2.70
C TRP A 24 12.68 -5.34 -1.32
N LEU A 25 11.41 -4.97 -1.20
CA LEU A 25 10.77 -4.57 0.06
C LEU A 25 10.89 -5.67 1.11
N ALA A 26 10.59 -6.92 0.73
CA ALA A 26 10.68 -8.05 1.63
C ALA A 26 12.13 -8.26 2.11
N LYS A 27 13.12 -8.29 1.20
CA LYS A 27 14.54 -8.42 1.54
C LYS A 27 15.01 -7.30 2.45
N ARG A 28 14.64 -6.06 2.13
CA ARG A 28 15.02 -4.87 2.88
C ARG A 28 14.39 -4.87 4.28
N ALA A 29 13.13 -5.25 4.40
CA ALA A 29 12.46 -5.40 5.69
C ALA A 29 13.06 -6.53 6.55
N GLN A 30 13.52 -7.63 5.93
CA GLN A 30 14.24 -8.68 6.65
C GLN A 30 15.56 -8.19 7.27
N GLN A 31 16.30 -7.32 6.58
CA GLN A 31 17.49 -6.67 7.16
C GLN A 31 17.13 -5.85 8.41
N TYR A 32 16.05 -5.08 8.37
CA TYR A 32 15.60 -4.33 9.55
C TYR A 32 15.08 -5.22 10.68
N LEU A 33 14.47 -6.37 10.37
CA LEU A 33 14.10 -7.35 11.39
C LEU A 33 15.33 -7.92 12.10
N TYR A 34 16.45 -8.11 11.40
CA TYR A 34 17.70 -8.49 12.04
C TYR A 34 18.17 -7.43 13.04
N PHE A 35 18.18 -6.15 12.64
CA PHE A 35 18.53 -5.07 13.55
C PHE A 35 17.54 -4.95 14.72
N LEU A 36 16.25 -5.12 14.47
CA LEU A 36 15.23 -5.11 15.52
C LEU A 36 15.47 -6.22 16.56
N ARG A 37 15.91 -7.41 16.13
CA ARG A 37 16.32 -8.49 17.06
C ARG A 37 17.53 -8.07 17.90
N LYS A 38 18.55 -7.46 17.28
CA LYS A 38 19.73 -6.95 17.99
C LYS A 38 19.39 -5.87 19.02
N LEU A 39 18.48 -4.96 18.67
CA LEU A 39 17.99 -3.95 19.60
C LEU A 39 17.20 -4.57 20.77
N ARG A 40 16.46 -5.64 20.52
CA ARG A 40 15.76 -6.39 21.59
C ARG A 40 16.74 -7.15 22.49
N GLU A 41 17.79 -7.75 21.93
CA GLU A 41 18.88 -8.39 22.69
C GLU A 41 19.61 -7.38 23.60
N ALA A 42 19.73 -6.12 23.17
CA ALA A 42 20.27 -5.03 23.98
C ALA A 42 19.31 -4.50 25.06
N HIS A 43 18.24 -5.23 25.38
CA HIS A 43 17.23 -4.90 26.40
C HIS A 43 16.55 -3.53 26.24
N LEU A 44 16.44 -3.04 25.00
CA LEU A 44 15.74 -1.79 24.75
C LEU A 44 14.22 -1.92 25.02
N PRO A 45 13.59 -0.88 25.58
CA PRO A 45 12.17 -0.91 25.91
C PRO A 45 11.31 -0.91 24.64
N SER A 46 10.16 -1.58 24.70
CA SER A 46 9.24 -1.75 23.57
C SER A 46 8.79 -0.46 22.86
N PRO A 47 8.64 0.71 23.53
CA PRO A 47 8.36 1.98 22.85
C PRO A 47 9.45 2.42 21.86
N ILE A 48 10.73 2.21 22.20
CA ILE A 48 11.85 2.55 21.32
C ILE A 48 11.86 1.60 20.11
N LEU A 49 11.65 0.31 20.34
CA LEU A 49 11.55 -0.69 19.27
C LEU A 49 10.37 -0.41 18.32
N THR A 50 9.23 0.01 18.87
CA THR A 50 8.06 0.43 18.08
C THR A 50 8.38 1.66 17.23
N THR A 51 9.10 2.63 17.78
CA THR A 51 9.52 3.84 17.06
C THR A 51 10.48 3.48 15.92
N PHE A 52 11.44 2.60 16.18
CA PHE A 52 12.34 2.07 15.15
C PHE A 52 11.58 1.35 14.03
N TYR A 53 10.63 0.47 14.38
CA TYR A 53 9.77 -0.22 13.41
C TYR A 53 9.00 0.77 12.52
N ARG A 54 8.36 1.77 13.14
CA ARG A 54 7.61 2.82 12.43
C ARG A 54 8.50 3.59 11.46
N GLY A 55 9.71 3.93 11.89
CA GLY A 55 10.67 4.71 11.10
C GLY A 55 11.33 3.94 9.96
N THR A 56 11.42 2.61 10.04
CA THR A 56 12.18 1.80 9.07
C THR A 56 11.30 0.85 8.27
N ILE A 57 10.71 -0.15 8.93
CA ILE A 57 9.93 -1.20 8.27
C ILE A 57 8.59 -0.61 7.79
N GLU A 58 7.84 0.05 8.67
CA GLU A 58 6.55 0.63 8.31
C GLU A 58 6.70 1.73 7.26
N SER A 59 7.72 2.58 7.37
CA SER A 59 7.96 3.67 6.41
C SER A 59 8.23 3.15 5.00
N ILE A 60 9.05 2.12 4.86
CA ILE A 60 9.39 1.50 3.57
C ILE A 60 8.18 0.76 3.00
N LEU A 61 7.48 -0.03 3.82
CA LEU A 61 6.25 -0.70 3.42
C LEU A 61 5.19 0.30 2.96
N SER A 62 5.09 1.45 3.62
CA SER A 62 4.06 2.44 3.35
C SER A 62 4.41 3.40 2.20
N SER A 63 5.70 3.59 1.89
CA SER A 63 6.21 4.61 0.96
C SER A 63 5.43 4.72 -0.35
N CYS A 64 5.15 3.58 -0.98
CA CYS A 64 4.44 3.47 -2.26
C CYS A 64 3.30 2.44 -2.21
N ILE A 65 2.79 2.08 -1.02
CA ILE A 65 1.82 0.98 -0.86
C ILE A 65 0.55 1.15 -1.70
N THR A 66 0.14 2.39 -1.99
CA THR A 66 -1.04 2.69 -2.81
C THR A 66 -0.88 2.33 -4.28
N THR A 67 0.35 2.17 -4.80
CA THR A 67 0.59 1.88 -6.22
C THR A 67 0.67 0.38 -6.51
N TRP A 68 1.23 -0.41 -5.60
CA TRP A 68 1.49 -1.84 -5.83
C TRP A 68 0.55 -2.78 -5.05
N PHE A 69 0.02 -2.38 -3.89
CA PHE A 69 -0.73 -3.31 -3.02
C PHE A 69 -2.04 -3.82 -3.64
N GLY A 70 -2.72 -2.99 -4.43
CA GLY A 70 -3.90 -3.39 -5.20
C GLY A 70 -3.61 -4.51 -6.21
N ASN A 71 -2.38 -4.57 -6.73
CA ASN A 71 -1.95 -5.58 -7.70
C ASN A 71 -1.27 -6.80 -7.04
N CYS A 72 -1.08 -6.81 -5.72
CA CYS A 72 -0.46 -7.93 -5.01
C CYS A 72 -1.27 -9.22 -5.07
N THR A 73 -0.58 -10.33 -5.26
CA THR A 73 -1.16 -11.66 -5.09
C THR A 73 -1.43 -11.95 -3.60
N ALA A 74 -2.26 -12.96 -3.33
CA ALA A 74 -2.49 -13.43 -1.96
C ALA A 74 -1.19 -13.91 -1.28
N PHE A 75 -0.23 -14.42 -2.06
CA PHE A 75 1.07 -14.85 -1.56
C PHE A 75 1.92 -13.67 -1.09
N ASP A 76 1.97 -12.60 -1.88
CA ASP A 76 2.73 -11.38 -1.53
C ASP A 76 2.20 -10.76 -0.25
N ARG A 77 0.86 -10.62 -0.14
CA ARG A 77 0.20 -10.11 1.06
C ARG A 77 0.53 -10.94 2.30
N LYS A 78 0.56 -12.27 2.18
CA LYS A 78 0.97 -13.18 3.27
C LYS A 78 2.44 -12.99 3.64
N THR A 79 3.33 -12.85 2.67
CA THR A 79 4.76 -12.62 2.91
C THR A 79 5.02 -11.32 3.67
N LEU A 80 4.37 -10.23 3.25
CA LEU A 80 4.46 -8.94 3.94
C LEU A 80 3.84 -8.99 5.33
N GLN A 81 2.70 -9.67 5.48
CA GLN A 81 2.09 -9.85 6.80
C GLN A 81 2.99 -10.65 7.74
N ARG A 82 3.75 -11.65 7.26
CA ARG A 82 4.72 -12.40 8.07
C ARG A 82 5.83 -11.50 8.63
N ILE A 83 6.30 -10.53 7.85
CA ILE A 83 7.28 -9.53 8.31
C ILE A 83 6.71 -8.73 9.48
N VAL A 84 5.48 -8.21 9.34
CA VAL A 84 4.78 -7.49 10.41
C VAL A 84 4.60 -8.37 11.65
N ARG A 85 4.14 -9.61 11.49
CA ARG A 85 3.97 -10.55 12.62
C ARG A 85 5.29 -10.89 13.31
N THR A 86 6.38 -10.94 12.56
CA THR A 86 7.70 -11.17 13.15
C THR A 86 8.15 -9.98 13.98
N ALA A 87 7.94 -8.75 13.49
CA ALA A 87 8.21 -7.54 14.26
C ALA A 87 7.35 -7.48 15.54
N GLU A 88 6.05 -7.77 15.42
CA GLU A 88 5.11 -7.81 16.55
C GLU A 88 5.59 -8.79 17.65
N LYS A 89 6.06 -9.99 17.26
CA LYS A 89 6.64 -10.97 18.19
C LYS A 89 7.91 -10.47 18.88
N ILE A 90 8.78 -9.76 18.16
CA ILE A 90 10.04 -9.24 18.73
C ILE A 90 9.76 -8.10 19.73
N ILE A 91 8.83 -7.21 19.39
CA ILE A 91 8.51 -6.02 20.19
C ILE A 91 7.61 -6.37 21.38
N GLY A 92 6.73 -7.36 21.22
CA GLY A 92 5.72 -7.73 22.21
C GLY A 92 4.53 -6.76 22.26
N VAL A 93 4.31 -5.98 21.21
CA VAL A 93 3.20 -5.00 21.10
C VAL A 93 2.47 -5.23 19.80
N SER A 94 1.14 -5.12 19.81
CA SER A 94 0.35 -5.30 18.59
C SER A 94 0.64 -4.20 17.57
N LEU A 95 0.95 -4.61 16.34
CA LEU A 95 1.26 -3.73 15.22
C LEU A 95 0.13 -3.74 14.19
N PHE A 96 0.02 -2.66 13.41
CA PHE A 96 -0.94 -2.61 12.31
C PHE A 96 -0.63 -3.68 11.26
N SER A 97 -1.68 -4.41 10.84
CA SER A 97 -1.57 -5.35 9.72
C SER A 97 -1.19 -4.62 8.43
N ILE A 98 -0.63 -5.35 7.46
CA ILE A 98 -0.28 -4.75 6.16
C ILE A 98 -1.52 -4.15 5.47
N THR A 99 -2.67 -4.79 5.62
CA THR A 99 -3.96 -4.28 5.11
C THR A 99 -4.36 -2.99 5.83
N ASN A 100 -4.20 -2.91 7.16
CA ASN A 100 -4.54 -1.69 7.89
C ASN A 100 -3.61 -0.53 7.50
N ILE A 101 -2.32 -0.79 7.30
CA ILE A 101 -1.36 0.19 6.80
C ILE A 101 -1.79 0.69 5.42
N TYR A 102 -2.13 -0.23 4.51
CA TYR A 102 -2.65 0.11 3.19
C TYR A 102 -3.92 0.96 3.28
N THR A 103 -4.97 0.48 3.95
CA THR A 103 -6.26 1.18 4.06
C THR A 103 -6.10 2.56 4.69
N THR A 104 -5.33 2.67 5.78
CA THR A 104 -5.09 3.96 6.45
C THR A 104 -4.39 4.95 5.52
N ARG A 105 -3.34 4.51 4.82
CA ARG A 105 -2.62 5.37 3.88
C ARG A 105 -3.46 5.72 2.66
N HIS A 106 -4.26 4.77 2.17
CA HIS A 106 -5.16 4.94 1.04
C HIS A 106 -6.23 5.98 1.34
N ILE A 107 -6.89 5.89 2.50
CA ILE A 107 -7.86 6.88 2.98
C ILE A 107 -7.20 8.25 3.14
N ARG A 108 -6.03 8.34 3.79
CA ARG A 108 -5.31 9.61 3.95
C ARG A 108 -4.97 10.27 2.62
N LYS A 109 -4.48 9.51 1.65
CA LYS A 109 -4.14 10.04 0.32
C LYS A 109 -5.39 10.47 -0.44
N THR A 110 -6.43 9.62 -0.42
CA THR A 110 -7.72 9.91 -1.06
C THR A 110 -8.35 11.17 -0.48
N THR A 111 -8.44 11.27 0.85
CA THR A 111 -9.00 12.44 1.53
C THR A 111 -8.21 13.71 1.26
N SER A 112 -6.88 13.63 1.10
CA SER A 112 -6.07 14.78 0.68
C SER A 112 -6.44 15.27 -0.72
N ILE A 113 -6.70 14.36 -1.67
CA ILE A 113 -7.10 14.73 -3.04
C ILE A 113 -8.52 15.32 -3.06
N VAL A 114 -9.44 14.69 -2.34
CA VAL A 114 -10.84 15.17 -2.25
C VAL A 114 -10.92 16.54 -1.59
N LYS A 115 -10.07 16.82 -0.59
CA LYS A 115 -10.06 18.12 0.10
C LYS A 115 -9.35 19.24 -0.66
N ASP A 116 -8.59 18.92 -1.70
CA ASP A 116 -7.81 19.88 -2.47
C ASP A 116 -8.42 20.08 -3.87
N PRO A 117 -9.19 21.16 -4.10
CA PRO A 117 -9.78 21.44 -5.40
C PRO A 117 -8.75 21.73 -6.50
N THR A 118 -7.51 22.10 -6.14
CA THR A 118 -6.45 22.39 -7.11
C THR A 118 -5.74 21.13 -7.60
N HIS A 119 -5.99 20.00 -6.95
CA HIS A 119 -5.37 18.74 -7.32
C HIS A 119 -5.90 18.26 -8.69
N PRO A 120 -5.02 17.86 -9.64
CA PRO A 120 -5.43 17.51 -11.01
C PRO A 120 -6.40 16.32 -11.07
N SER A 121 -6.38 15.45 -10.06
CA SER A 121 -7.29 14.30 -9.95
C SER A 121 -8.52 14.56 -9.09
N HIS A 122 -8.77 15.80 -8.64
CA HIS A 122 -9.93 16.14 -7.81
C HIS A 122 -11.24 15.85 -8.53
N GLU A 123 -11.32 16.16 -9.83
CA GLU A 123 -12.52 15.95 -10.66
C GLU A 123 -12.96 14.49 -10.74
N LEU A 124 -12.03 13.54 -10.56
CA LEU A 124 -12.36 12.10 -10.52
C LEU A 124 -13.23 11.74 -9.31
N PHE A 125 -13.23 12.57 -8.26
CA PHE A 125 -14.02 12.39 -7.04
C PHE A 125 -15.28 13.26 -7.05
N THR A 126 -16.10 13.09 -8.08
CA THR A 126 -17.38 13.81 -8.18
C THR A 126 -18.47 13.09 -7.38
N LEU A 127 -19.16 13.80 -6.48
CA LEU A 127 -20.34 13.29 -5.78
C LEU A 127 -21.56 13.22 -6.71
N LEU A 128 -22.41 12.22 -6.50
CA LEU A 128 -23.75 12.15 -7.09
C LEU A 128 -24.67 13.21 -6.48
N PRO A 129 -25.79 13.57 -7.13
CA PRO A 129 -26.72 14.58 -6.63
C PRO A 129 -27.23 14.33 -5.21
N SER A 130 -27.24 13.07 -4.77
CA SER A 130 -27.61 12.69 -3.40
C SER A 130 -26.57 13.09 -2.33
N GLY A 131 -25.37 13.55 -2.72
CA GLY A 131 -24.28 13.93 -1.82
C GLY A 131 -23.63 12.78 -1.04
N ARG A 132 -24.13 11.55 -1.16
CA ARG A 132 -23.71 10.41 -0.33
C ARG A 132 -22.70 9.48 -1.00
N ARG A 133 -22.68 9.42 -2.33
CA ARG A 133 -21.88 8.46 -3.10
C ARG A 133 -21.08 9.17 -4.17
N TYR A 134 -19.88 8.67 -4.44
CA TYR A 134 -19.04 9.15 -5.52
C TYR A 134 -19.39 8.46 -6.85
N ARG A 135 -19.17 9.14 -7.97
CA ARG A 135 -19.34 8.56 -9.30
C ARG A 135 -18.33 7.43 -9.51
N SER A 136 -18.82 6.23 -9.79
CA SER A 136 -17.96 5.07 -10.05
C SER A 136 -17.19 5.22 -11.34
N ILE A 137 -15.89 4.90 -11.32
CA ILE A 137 -15.10 4.73 -12.55
C ILE A 137 -15.39 3.33 -13.10
N TRP A 138 -15.97 3.29 -14.29
CA TRP A 138 -16.17 2.03 -15.00
C TRP A 138 -14.82 1.39 -15.34
N SER A 139 -14.70 0.09 -15.06
CA SER A 139 -13.47 -0.66 -15.23
C SER A 139 -13.78 -2.03 -15.81
N ARG A 140 -13.16 -2.38 -16.94
CA ARG A 140 -13.33 -3.68 -17.62
C ARG A 140 -12.42 -4.79 -17.09
N THR A 141 -11.34 -4.43 -16.37
CA THR A 141 -10.31 -5.36 -15.93
C THR A 141 -10.10 -5.28 -14.42
N SER A 142 -9.77 -6.41 -13.79
CA SER A 142 -9.42 -6.48 -12.37
C SER A 142 -8.26 -5.55 -12.02
N ARG A 143 -7.27 -5.42 -12.92
CA ARG A 143 -6.13 -4.52 -12.76
C ARG A 143 -6.58 -3.05 -12.61
N LEU A 144 -7.45 -2.56 -13.50
CA LEU A 144 -7.95 -1.19 -13.38
C LEU A 144 -8.83 -1.04 -12.14
N CYS A 145 -9.70 -2.03 -11.87
CA CYS A 145 -10.52 -2.05 -10.66
C CYS A 145 -9.68 -1.93 -9.38
N ASN A 146 -8.53 -2.58 -9.31
CA ASN A 146 -7.66 -2.59 -8.13
C ASN A 146 -6.64 -1.45 -8.11
N SER A 147 -6.67 -0.56 -9.09
CA SER A 147 -5.83 0.63 -9.09
C SER A 147 -6.34 1.66 -8.09
N PHE A 148 -5.51 2.66 -7.81
CA PHE A 148 -5.76 3.64 -6.75
C PHE A 148 -7.14 4.31 -6.81
N PHE A 149 -7.53 4.90 -7.95
CA PHE A 149 -8.74 5.73 -8.03
C PHE A 149 -10.06 4.93 -7.95
N PRO A 150 -10.26 3.83 -8.71
CA PRO A 150 -11.48 3.06 -8.59
C PRO A 150 -11.63 2.44 -7.19
N GLU A 151 -10.52 2.03 -6.57
CA GLU A 151 -10.53 1.55 -5.19
C GLU A 151 -10.87 2.65 -4.18
N ALA A 152 -10.36 3.88 -4.39
CA ALA A 152 -10.62 5.03 -3.54
C ALA A 152 -12.10 5.40 -3.50
N ILE A 153 -12.71 5.43 -4.69
CA ILE A 153 -14.14 5.72 -4.85
C ILE A 153 -14.99 4.65 -4.16
N ARG A 154 -14.62 3.37 -4.28
CA ARG A 154 -15.30 2.28 -3.57
C ARG A 154 -15.18 2.44 -2.05
N LEU A 155 -13.98 2.70 -1.55
CA LEU A 155 -13.72 2.89 -0.12
C LEU A 155 -14.50 4.07 0.48
N LEU A 156 -14.62 5.18 -0.26
CA LEU A 156 -15.40 6.33 0.20
C LEU A 156 -16.93 6.13 0.10
N SER A 157 -17.39 5.30 -0.83
CA SER A 157 -18.84 5.07 -1.06
C SER A 157 -19.43 3.93 -0.22
N SER A 158 -18.59 3.22 0.54
CA SER A 158 -19.00 2.10 1.40
C SER A 158 -19.11 2.46 2.89
N GLY A 159 -19.04 3.76 3.22
CA GLY A 159 -19.44 4.34 4.51
C GLY A 159 -20.85 4.92 4.47
#